data_AF-A0A6M3J2G6-F1
#
_entry.id   AF-A0A6M3J2G6-F1
#
_cell.length_a   1.000
_cell.length_b   1.000
_cell.length_c   1.000
_cell.angle_alpha   90.00
_cell.angle_beta   90.00
_cell.angle_gamma   90.00
#
_symmetry.space_group_name_H-M   'P 1'
#
loop_
_entity.id
_entity.type
_entity.pdbx_description
1 polymer ?
#
loop_
_entity_poly.entity_id
_entity_poly.type
_entity_poly.pdbx_seq_one_letter_code
_entity_poly.pdbx_strand_id
1 'polypeptide(L)'
;MNKDFELFQSEFKKWQQKFGLTGYKVYFKCEPLDESFADIRINQGAMVVTIRLNSELPDKDKPHKDIKRSAKHEVLHLLVGRLEQNARYRYSSENEIYEATEELVFKLEDLIQ
;
A
#
# COMPACT_ATOMS: atom_id res chain seq x y z
N MET A 1 -9.67 12.13 15.22
CA MET A 1 -9.74 11.02 14.24
C MET A 1 -9.90 11.49 12.80
N ASN A 2 -10.82 12.41 12.49
CA ASN A 2 -11.06 12.82 11.09
C ASN A 2 -9.82 13.41 10.39
N LYS A 3 -9.08 14.30 11.06
CA LYS A 3 -7.85 14.91 10.49
C LYS A 3 -6.73 13.92 10.20
N ASP A 4 -6.56 12.90 11.04
CA ASP A 4 -5.53 11.88 10.81
C ASP A 4 -5.88 10.99 9.62
N PHE A 5 -7.16 10.66 9.47
CA PHE A 5 -7.64 9.87 8.33
C PHE A 5 -7.55 10.66 7.02
N GLU A 6 -7.92 11.95 7.01
CA GLU A 6 -7.72 12.84 5.86
C GLU A 6 -6.24 13.02 5.51
N LEU A 7 -5.37 13.17 6.51
CA LEU A 7 -3.92 13.24 6.32
C LEU A 7 -3.37 11.94 5.74
N PHE A 8 -3.83 10.81 6.24
CA PHE A 8 -3.46 9.49 5.74
C PHE A 8 -3.85 9.34 4.26
N GLN A 9 -5.10 9.67 3.91
CA GLN A 9 -5.60 9.60 2.53
C GLN A 9 -4.80 10.50 1.58
N SER A 10 -4.54 11.75 1.98
CA SER A 10 -3.83 12.71 1.15
C SER A 10 -2.36 12.31 0.94
N GLU A 11 -1.66 11.86 1.98
CA GLU A 11 -0.29 11.34 1.82
C GLU A 11 -0.26 10.05 1.01
N PHE A 12 -1.21 9.12 1.21
CA PHE A 12 -1.30 7.91 0.38
C PHE A 12 -1.47 8.28 -1.10
N LYS A 13 -2.40 9.18 -1.42
CA LYS A 13 -2.66 9.64 -2.80
C LYS A 13 -1.45 10.30 -3.44
N LYS A 14 -0.73 11.13 -2.68
CA LYS A 14 0.52 11.75 -3.11
C LYS A 14 1.59 10.71 -3.48
N TRP A 15 1.80 9.71 -2.64
CA TRP A 15 2.77 8.64 -2.93
C TRP A 15 2.28 7.71 -4.04
N GLN A 16 0.99 7.40 -4.11
CA GLN A 16 0.37 6.65 -5.20
C GLN A 16 0.70 7.30 -6.55
N GLN A 17 0.52 8.62 -6.64
CA GLN A 17 0.84 9.38 -7.84
C GLN A 17 2.35 9.37 -8.12
N LYS A 18 3.17 9.60 -7.09
CA LYS A 18 4.62 9.62 -7.23
C LYS A 18 5.17 8.28 -7.75
N PHE A 19 4.63 7.14 -7.32
CA PHE A 19 5.05 5.81 -7.76
C PHE A 19 4.36 5.32 -9.05
N GLY A 20 3.56 6.17 -9.71
CA GLY A 20 2.87 5.81 -10.94
C GLY A 20 1.85 4.67 -10.76
N LEU A 21 1.21 4.58 -9.59
CA LEU A 21 0.22 3.55 -9.24
C LEU A 21 -1.22 4.01 -9.52
N THR A 22 -1.41 4.91 -10.49
CA THR A 22 -2.70 5.55 -10.80
C THR A 22 -3.72 4.63 -11.45
N GLY A 23 -3.28 3.47 -11.96
CA GLY A 23 -4.17 2.42 -12.50
C GLY A 23 -5.04 1.73 -11.43
N TYR A 24 -4.68 1.85 -10.14
CA TYR A 24 -5.47 1.27 -9.07
C TYR A 24 -6.60 2.20 -8.60
N LYS A 25 -7.81 1.64 -8.51
CA LYS A 25 -8.93 2.26 -7.81
C LYS A 25 -8.79 2.04 -6.31
N VAL A 26 -8.55 3.11 -5.56
CA VAL A 26 -8.26 3.06 -4.13
C VAL A 26 -9.47 3.49 -3.31
N TYR A 27 -9.85 2.66 -2.35
CA TYR A 27 -10.86 2.92 -1.33
C TYR A 27 -10.19 3.02 0.05
N PHE A 28 -10.72 3.88 0.91
CA PHE A 28 -10.23 4.05 2.27
C PHE A 28 -11.31 3.72 3.28
N LYS A 29 -10.93 3.03 4.36
CA LYS A 29 -11.78 2.81 5.53
C LYS A 29 -11.01 3.16 6.80
N CYS A 30 -11.74 3.58 7.83
CA CYS A 30 -11.21 3.71 9.18
C CYS A 30 -12.07 2.82 10.08
N GLU A 31 -11.49 1.72 10.54
CA GLU A 31 -12.17 0.68 11.31
C GLU A 31 -11.19 0.05 12.31
N PRO A 32 -11.67 -0.60 13.39
CA PRO A 32 -10.79 -1.25 14.35
C PRO A 32 -10.00 -2.38 13.68
N LEU A 33 -8.69 -2.45 13.98
CA LEU A 33 -7.80 -3.52 13.56
C LEU A 33 -7.10 -4.09 14.80
N ASP A 34 -6.89 -5.40 14.85
CA ASP A 34 -6.40 -6.08 16.07
C ASP A 34 -4.96 -5.68 16.44
N GLU A 35 -4.01 -5.84 15.51
CA GLU A 35 -2.58 -5.65 15.81
C GLU A 35 -1.84 -4.73 14.82
N SER A 36 -2.56 -4.15 13.84
CA SER A 36 -1.94 -3.33 12.81
C SER A 36 -2.36 -1.87 12.90
N PHE A 37 -1.44 -0.99 12.53
CA PHE A 37 -1.69 0.44 12.44
C PHE A 37 -2.55 0.78 11.22
N ALA A 38 -2.23 0.14 10.10
CA ALA A 38 -3.00 0.16 8.88
C ALA A 38 -2.87 -1.21 8.20
N ASP A 39 -3.74 -1.47 7.24
CA ASP A 39 -3.72 -2.68 6.43
C ASP A 39 -4.13 -2.35 4.99
N ILE A 40 -3.58 -3.12 4.06
CA ILE A 40 -3.87 -3.04 2.63
C ILE A 40 -4.41 -4.36 2.12
N ARG A 41 -5.52 -4.29 1.40
CA ARG A 41 -6.08 -5.42 0.65
C ARG A 41 -6.12 -5.11 -0.83
N ILE A 42 -5.44 -5.94 -1.61
CA ILE A 42 -5.29 -5.78 -3.06
C ILE A 42 -6.11 -6.84 -3.77
N ASN A 43 -6.97 -6.42 -4.69
CA ASN A 43 -7.57 -7.28 -5.70
C ASN A 43 -6.93 -6.91 -7.05
N GLN A 44 -5.89 -7.66 -7.40
CA GLN A 44 -5.09 -7.40 -8.59
C GLN A 44 -5.90 -7.54 -9.89
N GLY A 45 -6.76 -8.55 -9.99
CA GLY A 45 -7.57 -8.79 -11.20
C GLY A 45 -8.55 -7.64 -11.48
N ALA A 46 -9.05 -6.98 -10.45
CA ALA A 46 -9.92 -5.81 -10.59
C ALA A 46 -9.18 -4.47 -10.55
N MET A 47 -7.86 -4.46 -10.31
CA MET A 47 -7.08 -3.26 -10.01
C MET A 47 -7.72 -2.40 -8.91
N VAL A 48 -8.28 -3.05 -7.88
CA VAL A 48 -8.93 -2.39 -6.74
C VAL A 48 -8.12 -2.62 -5.47
N VAL A 49 -7.92 -1.55 -4.70
CA VAL A 49 -7.22 -1.58 -3.42
C VAL A 49 -8.11 -0.98 -2.34
N THR A 50 -8.18 -1.64 -1.19
CA THR A 50 -8.80 -1.08 0.01
C THR A 50 -7.73 -0.89 1.09
N ILE A 51 -7.55 0.36 1.51
CA ILE A 51 -6.66 0.72 2.61
C ILE A 51 -7.49 0.96 3.86
N ARG A 52 -7.04 0.41 4.97
CA ARG A 52 -7.73 0.48 6.26
C ARG A 52 -6.81 1.10 7.28
N LEU A 53 -7.23 2.19 7.90
CA LEU A 53 -6.52 2.82 9.01
C LEU A 53 -7.17 2.40 10.33
N ASN A 54 -6.38 1.96 11.29
CA ASN A 54 -6.91 1.51 12.58
C ASN A 54 -7.54 2.67 13.36
N SER A 55 -8.82 2.54 13.71
CA SER A 55 -9.52 3.51 14.57
C SER A 55 -9.20 3.36 16.06
N GLU A 56 -8.70 2.19 16.48
CA GLU A 56 -8.50 1.80 17.87
C GLU A 56 -7.04 1.38 18.10
N LEU A 57 -6.11 2.29 17.85
CA LEU A 57 -4.70 2.06 18.13
C LEU A 57 -4.48 1.75 19.62
N PRO A 58 -3.79 0.65 19.98
CA PRO A 58 -3.42 0.36 21.35
C PRO A 58 -2.63 1.53 21.96
N ASP A 59 -2.82 1.81 23.25
CA ASP A 59 -2.17 2.95 23.92
C ASP A 59 -0.64 2.89 23.84
N LYS A 60 -0.06 1.68 23.80
CA LYS A 60 1.37 1.44 23.59
C LYS A 60 1.91 1.96 22.25
N ASP A 61 1.06 2.03 21.23
CA ASP A 61 1.44 2.37 19.85
C ASP A 61 1.13 3.84 19.51
N LYS A 62 0.27 4.50 20.30
CA LYS A 62 -0.08 5.93 20.12
C LYS A 62 1.14 6.88 20.12
N PRO A 63 2.17 6.71 20.97
CA PRO A 63 3.37 7.57 20.95
C PRO A 63 4.17 7.47 19.64
N HIS A 64 4.05 6.35 18.93
CA HIS A 64 4.77 6.07 17.69
C HIS A 64 3.90 6.30 16.44
N LYS A 65 2.76 6.97 16.62
CA LYS A 65 1.80 7.26 15.56
C LYS A 65 2.37 8.24 14.53
N ASP A 66 2.95 7.71 13.47
CA ASP A 66 3.35 8.46 12.28
C ASP A 66 2.45 8.11 11.10
N ILE A 67 1.40 8.92 10.94
CA ILE A 67 0.39 8.78 9.89
C ILE A 67 1.00 8.87 8.49
N LYS A 68 1.98 9.77 8.29
CA LYS A 68 2.58 9.98 6.97
C LYS A 68 3.44 8.78 6.58
N ARG A 69 4.25 8.29 7.53
CA ARG A 69 5.07 7.11 7.34
C ARG A 69 4.22 5.87 7.09
N SER A 70 3.13 5.69 7.84
CA SER A 70 2.23 4.56 7.61
C SER A 70 1.54 4.66 6.26
N ALA A 71 1.04 5.84 5.85
CA ALA A 71 0.47 6.02 4.52
C ALA A 71 1.48 5.66 3.43
N LYS A 72 2.74 6.10 3.54
CA LYS A 72 3.80 5.72 2.61
C LYS A 72 4.07 4.20 2.63
N HIS A 73 4.06 3.57 3.79
CA HIS A 73 4.28 2.13 3.95
C HIS A 73 3.23 1.31 3.20
N GLU A 74 1.95 1.67 3.31
CA GLU A 74 0.88 0.98 2.57
C GLU A 74 1.01 1.15 1.04
N VAL A 75 1.45 2.33 0.56
CA VAL A 75 1.72 2.50 -0.88
C VAL A 75 2.92 1.66 -1.32
N LEU A 76 3.94 1.47 -0.47
CA LEU A 76 5.06 0.58 -0.79
C LEU A 76 4.61 -0.88 -0.87
N HIS A 77 3.70 -1.32 0.00
CA HIS A 77 3.05 -2.63 -0.15
C HIS A 77 2.29 -2.74 -1.48
N LEU A 78 1.58 -1.69 -1.91
CA LEU A 78 0.96 -1.68 -3.23
C LEU A 78 1.99 -1.76 -4.37
N LEU A 79 3.11 -1.07 -4.24
CA LEU A 79 4.18 -1.04 -5.23
C LEU A 79 4.78 -2.45 -5.44
N VAL A 80 5.01 -3.20 -4.37
CA VAL A 80 5.55 -4.57 -4.43
C VAL A 80 4.47 -5.65 -4.59
N GLY A 81 3.20 -5.27 -4.48
CA GLY A 81 2.07 -6.20 -4.34
C GLY A 81 1.92 -7.19 -5.50
N ARG A 82 2.23 -6.78 -6.73
CA ARG A 82 2.19 -7.67 -7.90
C ARG A 82 3.24 -8.79 -7.77
N LEU A 83 4.47 -8.45 -7.37
CA LEU A 83 5.54 -9.43 -7.16
C LEU A 83 5.21 -10.37 -6.00
N GLU A 84 4.73 -9.81 -4.88
CA GLU A 84 4.30 -10.60 -3.73
C GLU A 84 3.18 -11.59 -4.09
N GLN A 85 2.19 -11.15 -4.87
CA GLN A 85 1.11 -12.01 -5.32
C GLN A 85 1.60 -13.14 -6.23
N ASN A 86 2.46 -12.83 -7.20
CA ASN A 86 3.06 -13.84 -8.07
C ASN A 86 3.83 -14.87 -7.23
N ALA A 87 4.60 -14.45 -6.23
CA ALA A 87 5.34 -15.35 -5.35
C ALA A 87 4.42 -16.26 -4.51
N ARG A 88 3.20 -15.80 -4.17
CA ARG A 88 2.22 -16.57 -3.40
C ARG A 88 1.37 -17.51 -4.27
N TYR A 89 1.33 -17.30 -5.58
CA TYR A 89 0.53 -18.14 -6.48
C TYR A 89 1.30 -19.40 -6.87
N ARG A 90 0.69 -20.56 -6.63
CA ARG A 90 1.34 -21.88 -6.80
C ARG A 90 1.84 -22.16 -8.22
N TYR A 91 1.26 -21.49 -9.21
CA TYR A 91 1.49 -21.76 -10.64
C TYR A 91 2.17 -20.61 -11.37
N SER A 92 2.75 -19.64 -10.66
CA SER A 92 3.51 -18.57 -11.31
C SER A 92 4.75 -19.13 -12.00
N SER A 93 4.94 -18.71 -13.25
CA SER A 93 6.14 -18.99 -14.02
C SER A 93 7.30 -18.06 -13.60
N GLU A 94 8.53 -18.48 -13.88
CA GLU A 94 9.72 -17.62 -13.70
C GLU A 94 9.58 -16.32 -14.50
N ASN A 95 8.97 -16.38 -15.68
CA ASN A 95 8.75 -15.21 -16.53
C ASN A 95 7.80 -14.19 -15.88
N GLU A 96 6.71 -14.63 -15.24
CA GLU A 96 5.80 -13.71 -14.53
C GLU A 96 6.46 -13.04 -13.31
N ILE A 97 7.37 -13.74 -12.64
CA ILE A 97 8.16 -13.18 -11.54
C ILE A 97 9.16 -12.15 -12.09
N TYR A 98 9.84 -12.48 -13.19
CA TYR A 98 10.78 -11.59 -13.87
C TYR A 98 10.09 -10.30 -14.35
N GLU A 99 8.97 -10.41 -15.06
CA GLU A 99 8.20 -9.25 -15.53
C GLU A 99 7.74 -8.33 -14.39
N ALA A 100 7.25 -8.90 -13.29
CA ALA A 100 6.86 -8.11 -12.12
C ALA A 100 8.06 -7.45 -11.43
N THR A 101 9.23 -8.09 -11.48
CA THR A 101 10.49 -7.54 -10.96
C THR A 101 10.97 -6.37 -11.81
N GLU A 102 11.01 -6.53 -13.14
CA GLU A 102 11.39 -5.45 -14.07
C GLU A 102 10.43 -4.26 -13.98
N GLU A 103 9.11 -4.50 -13.90
CA GLU A 103 8.14 -3.41 -13.67
C GLU A 103 8.46 -2.61 -12.40
N LEU A 104 8.81 -3.31 -11.31
CA LEU A 104 9.18 -2.68 -10.05
C LEU A 104 10.50 -1.89 -10.19
N VAL A 105 11.50 -2.45 -10.85
CA VAL A 105 12.80 -1.80 -11.09
C VAL A 105 12.60 -0.51 -11.88
N PHE A 106 11.88 -0.54 -13.00
CA PHE A 106 11.63 0.66 -13.80
C PHE A 106 10.93 1.77 -13.01
N LYS A 107 9.94 1.41 -12.18
CA LYS A 107 9.28 2.40 -11.31
C LYS A 107 10.23 2.99 -10.27
N LEU A 108 11.20 2.23 -9.77
CA LEU A 108 12.19 2.70 -8.81
C LEU A 108 13.28 3.56 -9.45
N GLU A 109 13.71 3.25 -10.67
CA GLU A 109 14.66 4.05 -11.43
C GLU A 109 14.13 5.47 -11.66
N ASP A 110 12.86 5.62 -12.02
CA ASP A 110 12.21 6.93 -12.21
C ASP A 110 12.14 7.77 -10.92
N LEU A 111 12.28 7.15 -9.75
CA LEU A 111 12.14 7.80 -8.45
C LEU A 111 13.46 8.29 -7.86
N ILE A 112 14.58 7.70 -8.26
CA ILE A 112 15.92 7.95 -7.74
C ILE A 112 16.70 8.67 -8.84
N GLN A 113 16.40 9.95 -9.04
CA GLN A 113 17.18 10.86 -9.90
C GLN A 113 18.21 11.64 -9.08
#